data_AF-A0A4R6EDF9-F1
#
_entry.id   AF-A0A4R6EDF9-F1
#
_cell.length_a   1.000
_cell.length_b   1.000
_cell.length_c   1.000
_cell.angle_alpha   90.00
_cell.angle_beta   90.00
_cell.angle_gamma   90.00
#
_symmetry.space_group_name_H-M   'P 1'
#
loop_
_entity.id
_entity.type
_entity.pdbx_description
1 polymer ?
#
loop_
_entity_poly.entity_id
_entity_poly.type
_entity_poly.pdbx_seq_one_letter_code
_entity_poly.pdbx_strand_id
1 'polypeptide(L)'
;MAGLQFSSLRNNQSATERSMAVILSYSILDRMRANRSAVLAGNYNFSDAACTAPTGTNLAETDLAAWLASVQQSIGAGSCGSVSCDGAGLCTVSITWDDSRGSAADATAAQSFSIQTKAQL
;
A
#
# COMPACT_ATOMS: atom_id res chain seq x y z
N MET A 1 -34.83 -9.73 -3.79
CA MET A 1 -33.97 -9.77 -2.58
C MET A 1 -32.62 -10.45 -2.84
N ALA A 2 -32.02 -10.33 -4.03
CA ALA A 2 -30.67 -10.85 -4.31
C ALA A 2 -29.62 -9.73 -4.42
N GLY A 3 -30.02 -8.54 -4.89
CA GLY A 3 -29.13 -7.38 -5.04
C GLY A 3 -28.55 -6.84 -3.73
N LEU A 4 -29.33 -6.82 -2.65
CA LEU A 4 -28.88 -6.29 -1.35
C LEU A 4 -27.86 -7.22 -0.64
N GLN A 5 -27.98 -8.54 -0.80
CA GLN A 5 -27.03 -9.49 -0.21
C GLN A 5 -25.68 -9.42 -0.94
N PHE A 6 -25.73 -9.25 -2.25
CA PHE A 6 -24.54 -9.12 -3.09
C PHE A 6 -23.81 -7.79 -2.85
N SER A 7 -24.51 -6.68 -2.65
CA SER A 7 -23.89 -5.40 -2.26
C SER A 7 -23.22 -5.48 -0.88
N SER A 8 -23.83 -6.20 0.08
CA SER A 8 -23.23 -6.38 1.41
C SER A 8 -21.92 -7.17 1.35
N LEU A 9 -21.84 -8.24 0.56
CA LEU A 9 -20.60 -9.01 0.40
C LEU A 9 -19.48 -8.18 -0.22
N ARG A 10 -19.80 -7.35 -1.23
CA ARG A 10 -18.83 -6.45 -1.88
C ARG A 10 -18.30 -5.37 -0.94
N ASN A 11 -19.19 -4.75 -0.15
CA ASN A 11 -18.78 -3.75 0.83
C ASN A 11 -17.86 -4.36 1.91
N ASN A 12 -18.12 -5.60 2.33
CA ASN A 12 -17.23 -6.31 3.23
C ASN A 12 -15.86 -6.58 2.59
N GLN A 13 -15.81 -6.97 1.31
CA GLN A 13 -14.55 -7.14 0.58
C GLN A 13 -13.74 -5.83 0.53
N SER A 14 -14.34 -4.72 0.12
CA SER A 14 -13.69 -3.40 0.10
C SER A 14 -13.19 -2.98 1.49
N ALA A 15 -13.98 -3.24 2.55
CA ALA A 15 -13.56 -2.99 3.92
C ALA A 15 -12.36 -3.86 4.35
N THR A 16 -12.31 -5.13 3.94
CA THR A 16 -11.17 -6.01 4.18
C THR A 16 -9.91 -5.50 3.47
N GLU A 17 -10.00 -5.11 2.20
CA GLU A 17 -8.87 -4.55 1.43
C GLU A 17 -8.28 -3.31 2.10
N ARG A 18 -9.14 -2.37 2.52
CA ARG A 18 -8.72 -1.17 3.27
C ARG A 18 -8.04 -1.54 4.60
N SER A 19 -8.56 -2.55 5.29
CA SER A 19 -7.96 -3.02 6.55
C SER A 19 -6.58 -3.63 6.31
N MET A 20 -6.42 -4.41 5.24
CA MET A 20 -5.11 -4.96 4.85
C MET A 20 -4.13 -3.86 4.47
N ALA A 21 -4.56 -2.85 3.71
CA ALA A 21 -3.72 -1.70 3.37
C ALA A 21 -3.21 -0.94 4.61
N VAL A 22 -4.03 -0.79 5.65
CA VAL A 22 -3.58 -0.20 6.92
C VAL A 22 -2.52 -1.07 7.60
N ILE A 23 -2.77 -2.38 7.74
CA ILE A 23 -1.82 -3.31 8.37
C ILE A 23 -0.48 -3.31 7.62
N LEU A 24 -0.52 -3.35 6.29
CA LEU A 24 0.66 -3.33 5.43
C LEU A 24 1.39 -1.98 5.44
N SER A 25 0.68 -0.87 5.66
CA SER A 25 1.33 0.43 5.88
C SER A 25 2.16 0.43 7.16
N TYR A 26 1.62 -0.13 8.24
CA TYR A 26 2.35 -0.24 9.50
C TYR A 26 3.50 -1.25 9.42
N SER A 27 3.36 -2.35 8.68
CA SER A 27 4.43 -3.35 8.58
C SER A 27 5.71 -2.80 7.95
N ILE A 28 5.61 -1.95 6.92
CA ILE A 28 6.79 -1.28 6.36
C ILE A 28 7.31 -0.18 7.29
N LEU A 29 6.43 0.56 7.98
CA LEU A 29 6.85 1.56 8.97
C LEU A 29 7.67 0.89 10.10
N ASP A 30 7.29 -0.30 10.55
CA ASP A 30 8.03 -1.02 11.58
C ASP A 30 9.39 -1.52 11.10
N ARG A 31 9.51 -1.99 9.85
CA ARG A 31 10.82 -2.30 9.23
C ARG A 31 11.71 -1.06 9.14
N MET A 32 11.14 0.07 8.72
CA MET A 32 11.85 1.34 8.66
C MET A 32 12.28 1.85 10.05
N ARG A 33 11.47 1.66 11.09
CA ARG A 33 11.86 1.96 12.50
C ARG A 33 13.08 1.14 12.91
N ALA A 34 13.11 -0.15 12.56
CA ALA A 34 14.25 -1.01 12.84
C ALA A 34 15.52 -0.58 12.07
N ASN A 35 15.35 0.06 10.91
CA ASN A 35 16.45 0.51 10.04
C ASN A 35 16.46 2.04 9.83
N ARG A 36 16.31 2.79 10.93
CA ARG A 36 16.18 4.26 10.91
C ARG A 36 17.35 4.98 10.22
N SER A 37 18.58 4.47 10.32
CA SER A 37 19.73 5.06 9.65
C SER A 37 19.58 5.08 8.12
N ALA A 38 19.05 3.99 7.54
CA ALA A 38 18.77 3.91 6.11
C ALA A 38 17.59 4.80 5.70
N VAL A 39 16.61 5.03 6.58
CA VAL A 39 15.54 6.02 6.37
C VAL A 39 16.12 7.41 6.22
N LEU A 40 16.96 7.84 7.17
CA LEU A 40 17.58 9.17 7.15
C LEU A 40 18.55 9.35 5.98
N ALA A 41 19.14 8.26 5.50
CA ALA A 41 19.96 8.24 4.29
C ALA A 41 19.14 8.28 2.98
N GLY A 42 17.81 8.15 3.06
CA GLY A 42 16.90 8.18 1.91
C GLY A 42 16.75 6.83 1.19
N ASN A 43 17.30 5.74 1.71
CA ASN A 43 17.30 4.43 1.04
C ASN A 43 15.90 3.79 0.95
N TYR A 44 14.96 4.23 1.78
CA TYR A 44 13.55 3.82 1.71
C TYR A 44 12.69 4.71 0.79
N ASN A 45 13.25 5.77 0.21
CA ASN A 45 12.50 6.62 -0.72
C ASN A 45 12.25 5.85 -2.02
N PHE A 46 10.99 5.48 -2.23
CA PHE A 46 10.55 4.63 -3.32
C PHE A 46 9.20 5.13 -3.84
N SER A 47 9.15 5.37 -5.15
CA SER A 47 7.92 5.66 -5.86
C SER A 47 8.01 4.96 -7.19
N ASP A 48 7.11 4.00 -7.42
CA ASP A 48 6.97 3.41 -8.74
C ASP A 48 5.53 3.53 -9.23
N ALA A 49 5.38 4.28 -10.32
CA ALA A 49 4.12 4.43 -11.03
C ALA A 49 3.72 3.15 -11.80
N ALA A 50 4.67 2.25 -12.05
CA ALA A 50 4.44 0.94 -12.69
C ALA A 50 4.18 -0.19 -11.68
N CYS A 51 4.23 0.11 -10.37
CA CYS A 51 3.90 -0.84 -9.31
C CYS A 51 4.80 -2.09 -9.32
N THR A 52 6.05 -1.92 -9.73
CA THR A 52 7.09 -2.95 -9.75
C THR A 52 8.01 -2.81 -8.54
N ALA A 53 8.39 -3.94 -7.96
CA ALA A 53 9.28 -3.95 -6.81
C ALA A 53 10.69 -3.47 -7.19
N PRO A 54 11.40 -2.74 -6.31
CA PRO A 54 12.80 -2.42 -6.53
C PRO A 54 13.64 -3.71 -6.59
N THR A 55 14.68 -3.73 -7.43
CA THR A 55 15.52 -4.92 -7.69
C THR A 55 16.88 -4.90 -6.99
N GLY A 56 17.15 -3.87 -6.20
CA GLY A 56 18.46 -3.75 -5.56
C GLY A 56 18.60 -4.64 -4.32
N THR A 57 19.83 -4.73 -3.82
CA THR A 57 20.25 -5.77 -2.86
C THR A 57 20.47 -5.25 -1.45
N ASN A 58 20.32 -3.94 -1.22
CA ASN A 58 20.42 -3.40 0.12
C ASN A 58 19.17 -3.77 0.93
N LEU A 59 19.27 -3.68 2.27
CA LEU A 59 18.20 -4.08 3.16
C LEU A 59 16.90 -3.29 2.91
N ALA A 60 16.99 -1.98 2.64
CA ALA A 60 15.83 -1.14 2.41
C ALA A 60 15.08 -1.54 1.13
N GLU A 61 15.80 -1.79 0.04
CA GLU A 61 15.22 -2.26 -1.22
C GLU A 61 14.61 -3.66 -1.08
N THR A 62 15.28 -4.56 -0.35
CA THR A 62 14.75 -5.90 -0.06
C THR A 62 13.46 -5.82 0.76
N ASP A 63 13.41 -4.94 1.76
CA ASP A 63 12.22 -4.70 2.58
C ASP A 63 11.07 -4.14 1.76
N LEU A 64 11.34 -3.17 0.87
CA LEU A 64 10.37 -2.57 -0.03
C LEU A 64 9.83 -3.60 -1.03
N ALA A 65 10.70 -4.43 -1.60
CA ALA A 65 10.29 -5.48 -2.53
C ALA A 65 9.39 -6.53 -1.85
N ALA A 66 9.79 -7.00 -0.66
CA ALA A 66 8.99 -7.94 0.12
C ALA A 66 7.66 -7.33 0.58
N TRP A 67 7.66 -6.04 0.94
CA TRP A 67 6.45 -5.31 1.30
C TRP A 67 5.50 -5.18 0.13
N LEU A 68 5.97 -4.73 -1.04
CA LEU A 68 5.12 -4.56 -2.22
C LEU A 68 4.55 -5.90 -2.71
N ALA A 69 5.34 -6.98 -2.66
CA ALA A 69 4.85 -8.32 -2.95
C ALA A 69 3.71 -8.73 -2.00
N SER A 70 3.81 -8.37 -0.71
CA SER A 70 2.76 -8.63 0.28
C SER A 70 1.50 -7.80 0.00
N VAL A 71 1.66 -6.53 -0.39
CA VAL A 71 0.57 -5.65 -0.84
C VAL A 71 -0.18 -6.25 -2.03
N GLN A 72 0.56 -6.69 -3.04
CA GLN A 72 -0.01 -7.29 -4.24
C GLN A 72 -0.70 -8.63 -3.97
N GLN A 73 -0.18 -9.42 -3.03
CA GLN A 73 -0.78 -10.69 -2.64
C GLN A 73 -2.05 -10.52 -1.81
N SER A 74 -2.11 -9.52 -0.91
CA SER A 74 -3.24 -9.32 0.00
C SER A 74 -4.38 -8.48 -0.56
N ILE A 75 -4.07 -7.49 -1.43
CA ILE A 75 -5.06 -6.54 -1.96
C ILE A 75 -5.33 -6.82 -3.44
N GLY A 76 -4.29 -7.11 -4.21
CA GLY A 76 -4.42 -7.50 -5.62
C GLY A 76 -3.19 -7.12 -6.44
N ALA A 77 -2.92 -7.89 -7.49
CA ALA A 77 -1.68 -7.78 -8.28
C ALA A 77 -1.42 -6.41 -8.91
N GLY A 78 -2.46 -5.60 -9.14
CA GLY A 78 -2.33 -4.23 -9.65
C GLY A 78 -2.13 -3.16 -8.56
N SER A 79 -1.91 -3.55 -7.31
CA SER A 79 -1.70 -2.62 -6.20
C SER A 79 -0.29 -2.06 -6.20
N CYS A 80 -0.18 -0.80 -5.85
CA CYS A 80 1.04 0.01 -5.92
C CYS A 80 1.36 0.55 -4.53
N GLY A 81 2.65 0.78 -4.29
CA GLY A 81 3.15 1.31 -3.03
C GLY A 81 4.17 2.42 -3.28
N SER A 82 4.17 3.43 -2.41
CA SER A 82 5.22 4.44 -2.39
C SER A 82 5.58 4.80 -0.95
N VAL A 83 6.86 5.07 -0.71
CA VAL A 83 7.41 5.53 0.55
C VAL A 83 8.21 6.80 0.29
N SER A 84 7.91 7.86 1.02
CA SER A 84 8.62 9.14 0.94
C SER A 84 8.95 9.62 2.34
N CYS A 85 10.22 9.73 2.64
CA CYS A 85 10.77 10.19 3.91
C CYS A 85 11.56 11.49 3.70
N ASP A 86 11.35 12.46 4.59
CA ASP A 86 12.18 13.66 4.63
C ASP A 86 13.45 13.44 5.48
N GLY A 87 14.37 14.42 5.43
CA GLY A 87 15.62 14.37 6.19
C GLY A 87 15.44 14.50 7.71
N ALA A 88 14.23 14.81 8.19
CA ALA A 88 13.89 14.84 9.61
C ALA A 88 13.32 13.50 10.11
N GLY A 89 13.09 12.53 9.22
CA GLY A 89 12.53 11.21 9.53
C GLY A 89 11.00 11.16 9.48
N LEU A 90 10.32 12.17 8.96
CA LEU A 90 8.88 12.10 8.71
C LEU A 90 8.65 11.33 7.41
N CYS A 91 8.07 10.15 7.52
CA CYS A 91 7.79 9.26 6.40
C CYS A 91 6.29 9.20 6.09
N THR A 92 5.98 9.23 4.80
CA THR A 92 4.63 9.00 4.25
C THR A 92 4.66 7.73 3.42
N VAL A 93 3.87 6.74 3.83
CA VAL A 93 3.63 5.50 3.08
C VAL A 93 2.28 5.64 2.39
N SER A 94 2.22 5.38 1.10
CA SER A 94 0.97 5.34 0.33
C SER A 94 0.81 3.97 -0.32
N ILE A 95 -0.39 3.39 -0.22
CA ILE A 95 -0.79 2.18 -0.94
C ILE A 95 -2.01 2.52 -1.77
N THR A 96 -1.96 2.21 -3.07
CA THR A 96 -3.03 2.51 -4.04
C THR A 96 -3.46 1.24 -4.77
N TRP A 97 -4.76 1.06 -4.97
CA TRP A 97 -5.31 -0.06 -5.74
C TRP A 97 -6.63 0.33 -6.42
N ASP A 98 -7.09 -0.51 -7.36
CA ASP A 98 -8.39 -0.38 -8.00
C ASP A 98 -9.45 -1.22 -7.27
N ASP A 99 -10.46 -0.55 -6.72
CA ASP A 99 -11.64 -1.11 -6.04
C ASP A 99 -12.91 -0.97 -6.92
N SER A 100 -12.76 -0.82 -8.23
CA SER A 100 -13.88 -0.86 -9.19
C SER A 100 -14.74 -2.13 -9.05
N ARG A 101 -14.19 -3.20 -8.46
CA ARG A 101 -14.90 -4.45 -8.15
C ARG A 101 -15.90 -4.32 -6.99
N GLY A 102 -15.72 -3.36 -6.08
CA GLY A 102 -16.56 -3.14 -4.91
C GLY A 102 -17.82 -2.29 -5.15
N SER A 103 -17.87 -1.47 -6.21
CA SER A 103 -18.98 -0.55 -6.48
C SER A 103 -19.94 -1.05 -7.57
N ALA A 104 -21.24 -0.87 -7.35
CA ALA A 104 -22.31 -1.26 -8.29
C ALA A 104 -22.94 -0.06 -9.03
N ALA A 105 -22.39 1.14 -8.85
CA ALA A 105 -22.84 2.35 -9.52
C ALA A 105 -21.72 2.78 -10.48
N ASP A 106 -21.97 2.61 -11.78
CA ASP A 106 -21.09 2.98 -12.89
C ASP A 106 -19.79 2.18 -13.04
N ALA A 107 -19.88 1.07 -13.79
CA ALA A 107 -18.75 0.31 -14.34
C ALA A 107 -17.88 1.12 -15.35
N THR A 108 -18.01 2.45 -15.37
CA THR A 108 -17.31 3.41 -16.23
C THR A 108 -16.33 4.30 -15.48
N ALA A 109 -16.29 4.26 -14.14
CA ALA A 109 -15.28 4.97 -13.35
C ALA A 109 -14.39 3.98 -12.60
N ALA A 110 -13.12 3.88 -12.98
CA ALA A 110 -12.11 3.21 -12.15
C ALA A 110 -12.10 3.87 -10.76
N GLN A 111 -12.44 3.13 -9.71
CA GLN A 111 -12.43 3.63 -8.34
C GLN A 111 -11.09 3.28 -7.70
N SER A 112 -10.12 4.17 -7.84
CA SER A 112 -8.84 4.00 -7.17
C SER A 112 -8.94 4.44 -5.72
N PHE A 113 -8.60 3.53 -4.79
CA PHE A 113 -8.45 3.85 -3.37
C PHE A 113 -6.98 4.03 -3.05
N SER A 114 -6.69 5.00 -2.18
CA SER A 114 -5.36 5.22 -1.63
C SER A 114 -5.44 5.40 -0.11
N ILE A 115 -4.58 4.71 0.61
CA ILE A 115 -4.34 4.96 2.03
C ILE A 115 -2.98 5.61 2.18
N GLN A 116 -2.93 6.72 2.91
CA GLN A 116 -1.69 7.41 3.27
C GLN A 116 -1.49 7.36 4.78
N THR A 117 -0.39 6.77 5.20
CA THR A 117 0.01 6.70 6.61
C THR A 117 1.26 7.54 6.81
N LYS A 118 1.22 8.48 7.75
CA LYS A 118 2.37 9.30 8.13
C LYS A 118 2.91 8.85 9.48
N ALA A 119 4.22 8.69 9.60
CA ALA A 119 4.87 8.41 10.86
C ALA A 119 6.20 9.16 10.98
N GLN A 120 6.47 9.65 12.18
CA GLN A 120 7.79 10.11 12.57
C GLN A 120 8.62 8.88 12.95
N LEU A 121 9.71 8.65 12.24
CA LEU A 121 10.62 7.54 12.45
C LEU A 121 11.87 7.96 13.16
#